data_AF-A0A7S2E243-F1
#
_entry.id   AF-A0A7S2E243-F1
#
_cell.length_a   1.000
_cell.length_b   1.000
_cell.length_c   1.000
_cell.angle_alpha   90.00
_cell.angle_beta   90.00
_cell.angle_gamma   90.00
#
_symmetry.space_group_name_H-M   'P 1'
#
loop_
_entity.id
_entity.type
_entity.pdbx_description
1 polymer ?
#
loop_
_entity_poly.entity_id
_entity_poly.type
_entity_poly.pdbx_seq_one_letter_code
_entity_poly.pdbx_strand_id
1 'polypeptide(L)'
;TWWPRAVRCRLSSAPRYMDRDSQRNVRQRVGDAAVSVAGPPAKNAKDDGKGIECGVCMESLSRDHTGIRCNNSHHLCDDCSINFKNSIMSEPQIDTFPVKCSFCACHVNGASFERFLDETERGTYLTYCTMSSLPDDEIMLTCPFCPFFETRVLAGGGSATAAQATFIFCKN
;
A
#
# COMPACT_ATOMS: atom_id res chain seq x y z
N THR A 1 20.63 -27.39 14.53
CA THR A 1 20.12 -26.14 15.11
C THR A 1 20.40 -24.99 14.15
N TRP A 2 19.45 -24.72 13.26
CA TRP A 2 19.54 -23.67 12.24
C TRP A 2 18.72 -22.48 12.72
N TRP A 3 19.37 -21.37 13.06
CA TRP A 3 18.71 -20.08 13.30
C TRP A 3 18.80 -19.25 12.01
N PRO A 4 17.72 -18.62 11.53
CA PRO A 4 17.83 -17.70 10.41
C PRO A 4 18.61 -16.46 10.84
N ARG A 5 19.58 -16.07 10.00
CA ARG A 5 20.40 -14.86 10.18
C ARG A 5 19.48 -13.64 10.33
N ALA A 6 19.61 -12.94 11.45
CA ALA A 6 19.04 -11.60 11.61
C ALA A 6 19.56 -10.70 10.48
N VAL A 7 18.68 -10.29 9.57
CA VAL A 7 18.99 -9.31 8.53
C VAL A 7 19.14 -7.97 9.23
N ARG A 8 20.38 -7.54 9.45
CA ARG A 8 20.67 -6.18 9.91
C ARG A 8 20.37 -5.23 8.75
N CYS A 9 19.23 -4.55 8.77
CA CYS A 9 19.01 -3.39 7.92
C CYS A 9 20.10 -2.34 8.25
N ARG A 10 20.88 -1.96 7.25
CA ARG A 10 21.80 -0.83 7.35
C ARG A 10 20.96 0.44 7.46
N LEU A 11 21.13 1.14 8.57
CA LEU A 11 20.63 2.50 8.80
C LEU A 11 21.28 3.43 7.77
N SER A 12 20.57 3.68 6.67
CA SER A 12 20.86 4.78 5.76
C SER A 12 20.30 6.06 6.37
N SER A 13 21.17 7.03 6.59
CA SER A 13 20.92 8.34 7.19
C SER A 13 19.58 9.00 6.77
N ALA A 14 18.81 9.38 7.79
CA ALA A 14 17.45 9.92 7.73
C ALA A 14 17.29 11.22 6.92
N PRO A 15 16.15 11.42 6.22
CA PRO A 15 15.69 12.72 5.77
C PRO A 15 15.00 13.50 6.90
N ARG A 16 15.06 14.84 6.79
CA ARG A 16 14.59 15.80 7.79
C ARG A 16 13.06 15.72 7.99
N TYR A 17 12.71 15.61 9.27
CA TYR A 17 11.42 15.85 9.92
C TYR A 17 10.57 16.93 9.21
N MET A 18 9.41 16.53 8.67
CA MET A 18 8.34 17.43 8.26
C MET A 18 7.25 17.43 9.35
N ASP A 19 6.85 18.64 9.70
CA ASP A 19 6.01 19.04 10.83
C ASP A 19 4.62 18.39 10.84
N ARG A 20 4.18 17.92 12.02
CA ARG A 20 3.01 17.03 12.22
C ARG A 20 1.88 17.73 12.99
N ASP A 21 1.53 18.95 12.58
CA ASP A 21 0.56 19.79 13.30
C ASP A 21 -0.79 20.04 12.59
N SER A 22 -1.20 19.23 11.60
CA SER A 22 -2.42 19.51 10.82
C SER A 22 -3.58 18.50 10.94
N GLN A 23 -3.67 17.72 12.03
CA GLN A 23 -4.82 16.82 12.25
C GLN A 23 -5.46 16.96 13.62
N ARG A 24 -6.13 18.09 13.85
CA ARG A 24 -7.07 18.23 14.96
C ARG A 24 -8.27 19.08 14.54
N ASN A 25 -9.17 18.51 13.74
CA ASN A 25 -10.54 19.03 13.63
C ASN A 25 -11.54 17.96 13.15
N VAL A 26 -11.88 17.04 14.06
CA VAL A 26 -13.08 16.20 13.94
C VAL A 26 -14.00 16.58 15.09
N ARG A 27 -14.93 17.52 14.84
CA ARG A 27 -16.09 17.76 15.69
C ARG A 27 -17.33 17.95 14.83
N GLN A 28 -18.21 16.94 14.95
CA GLN A 28 -19.67 17.03 15.03
C GLN A 28 -20.39 18.05 14.15
N ARG A 29 -21.14 17.53 13.16
CA ARG A 29 -22.49 18.01 12.84
C ARG A 29 -23.40 16.83 12.52
N VAL A 30 -24.16 16.40 13.53
CA VAL A 30 -25.48 15.79 13.37
C VAL A 30 -26.49 16.93 13.29
N GLY A 31 -27.39 16.89 12.30
CA GLY A 31 -28.46 17.89 12.15
C GLY A 31 -29.02 17.96 10.74
N ASP A 32 -30.12 17.23 10.55
CA ASP A 32 -31.32 17.49 9.74
C ASP A 32 -31.31 18.60 8.67
N ALA A 33 -31.69 18.23 7.43
CA ALA A 33 -32.81 18.82 6.68
C ALA A 33 -32.75 18.41 5.19
N ALA A 34 -33.66 17.54 4.79
CA ALA A 34 -33.97 17.28 3.39
C ALA A 34 -34.64 18.51 2.78
N VAL A 35 -33.88 19.31 2.03
CA VAL A 35 -34.40 20.35 1.14
C VAL A 35 -34.14 19.90 -0.29
N SER A 36 -35.18 19.36 -0.92
CA SER A 36 -35.20 18.93 -2.31
C SER A 36 -35.28 20.16 -3.22
N VAL A 37 -34.12 20.71 -3.61
CA VAL A 37 -34.06 21.77 -4.62
C VAL A 37 -33.91 21.13 -5.99
N ALA A 38 -34.91 21.29 -6.84
CA ALA A 38 -34.88 20.87 -8.24
C ALA A 38 -33.79 21.66 -8.99
N GLY A 39 -32.66 21.00 -9.24
CA GLY A 39 -31.56 21.55 -10.01
C GLY A 39 -31.89 21.71 -11.50
N PRO A 40 -31.30 22.69 -12.19
CA PRO A 40 -31.51 22.93 -13.62
C PRO A 40 -31.05 21.73 -14.48
N PRO A 41 -31.62 21.54 -15.68
CA PRO A 41 -31.32 20.41 -16.55
C PRO A 41 -29.84 20.39 -16.92
N ALA A 42 -29.16 19.30 -16.56
CA ALA A 42 -27.78 19.05 -16.93
C ALA A 42 -27.65 19.05 -18.45
N LYS A 43 -26.95 20.06 -18.97
CA LYS A 43 -26.50 20.05 -20.37
C LYS A 43 -25.53 18.87 -20.51
N ASN A 44 -25.93 17.88 -21.31
CA ASN A 44 -25.09 16.79 -21.77
C ASN A 44 -23.87 17.36 -22.48
N ALA A 45 -22.79 17.58 -21.72
CA ALA A 45 -21.47 17.78 -22.30
C ALA A 45 -21.14 16.46 -23.01
N LYS A 46 -21.13 16.51 -24.35
CA LYS A 46 -20.41 15.53 -25.16
C LYS A 46 -18.96 15.62 -24.72
N ASP A 47 -18.61 14.78 -23.76
CA ASP A 47 -17.24 14.48 -23.43
C ASP A 47 -16.70 13.80 -24.68
N ASP A 48 -15.93 14.55 -25.48
CA ASP A 48 -15.19 14.05 -26.63
C ASP A 48 -14.17 13.05 -26.08
N GLY A 49 -14.66 11.82 -25.90
CA GLY A 49 -14.08 10.79 -25.06
C GLY A 49 -12.72 10.37 -25.58
N LYS A 50 -11.69 11.12 -25.17
CA LYS A 50 -10.31 10.72 -25.36
C LYS A 50 -10.17 9.39 -24.63
N GLY A 51 -9.98 8.33 -25.41
CA GLY A 51 -9.81 6.98 -24.88
C GLY A 51 -8.68 6.97 -23.86
N ILE A 52 -8.85 6.18 -22.80
CA ILE A 52 -7.74 5.86 -21.90
C ILE A 52 -6.90 4.81 -22.62
N GLU A 53 -5.58 4.90 -22.57
CA GLU A 53 -4.69 3.94 -23.23
C GLU A 53 -3.77 3.28 -22.20
N CYS A 54 -3.45 2.01 -22.44
CA CYS A 54 -2.47 1.29 -21.63
C CYS A 54 -1.06 1.87 -21.87
N GLY A 55 -0.36 2.27 -20.82
CA GLY A 55 0.98 2.87 -20.95
C GLY A 55 2.07 1.93 -21.51
N VAL A 56 1.81 0.62 -21.58
CA VAL A 56 2.77 -0.39 -22.07
C VAL A 56 2.45 -0.82 -23.50
N CYS A 57 1.25 -1.36 -23.74
CA CYS A 57 0.86 -1.91 -25.05
C CYS A 57 0.10 -0.91 -25.94
N MET A 58 -0.24 0.28 -25.43
CA MET A 58 -1.02 1.32 -26.12
C MET A 58 -2.42 0.89 -26.57
N GLU A 59 -2.95 -0.20 -26.01
CA GLU A 59 -4.33 -0.62 -26.26
C GLU A 59 -5.32 0.36 -25.62
N SER A 60 -6.40 0.66 -26.34
CA SER A 60 -7.50 1.49 -25.83
C SER A 60 -8.29 0.76 -24.76
N LEU A 61 -8.40 1.38 -23.59
CA LEU A 61 -9.05 0.87 -22.39
C LEU A 61 -10.43 1.52 -22.19
N SER A 62 -11.34 0.73 -21.63
CA SER A 62 -12.58 1.27 -21.06
C SER A 62 -12.26 2.23 -19.91
N ARG A 63 -13.11 3.23 -19.69
CA ARG A 63 -13.02 4.14 -18.54
C ARG A 63 -13.09 3.40 -17.20
N ASP A 64 -13.80 2.27 -17.19
CA ASP A 64 -14.00 1.43 -16.02
C ASP A 64 -13.10 0.18 -16.01
N HIS A 65 -11.96 0.21 -16.72
CA HIS A 65 -11.05 -0.93 -16.71
C HIS A 65 -10.52 -1.25 -15.30
N THR A 66 -10.31 -2.54 -15.04
CA THR A 66 -9.92 -3.07 -13.73
C THR A 66 -8.42 -3.13 -13.49
N GLY A 67 -7.63 -2.90 -14.53
CA GLY A 67 -6.17 -2.88 -14.48
C GLY A 67 -5.58 -1.90 -13.47
N ILE A 68 -4.28 -2.05 -13.25
CA ILE A 68 -3.52 -1.26 -12.30
C ILE A 68 -3.46 0.20 -12.78
N ARG A 69 -3.68 1.13 -11.84
CA ARG A 69 -3.57 2.56 -12.10
C ARG A 69 -2.73 3.25 -11.04
N CYS A 70 -1.96 4.25 -11.43
CA CYS A 70 -1.22 5.08 -10.47
C CYS A 70 -2.00 6.34 -10.08
N ASN A 71 -1.54 7.04 -9.04
CA ASN A 71 -2.16 8.28 -8.59
C ASN A 71 -2.03 9.45 -9.59
N ASN A 72 -1.18 9.30 -10.61
CA ASN A 72 -0.98 10.28 -11.68
C ASN A 72 -1.57 9.80 -13.02
N SER A 73 -2.65 9.00 -12.97
CA SER A 73 -3.45 8.58 -14.14
C SER A 73 -2.69 7.86 -15.25
N HIS A 74 -1.65 7.08 -14.93
CA HIS A 74 -1.16 6.04 -15.85
C HIS A 74 -1.97 4.76 -15.64
N HIS A 75 -2.43 4.18 -16.73
CA HIS A 75 -3.31 3.02 -16.74
C HIS A 75 -2.60 1.83 -17.40
N LEU A 76 -2.77 0.65 -16.82
CA LEU A 76 -2.34 -0.62 -17.41
C LEU A 76 -3.58 -1.45 -17.76
N CYS A 77 -3.54 -2.17 -18.89
CA CYS A 77 -4.51 -3.23 -19.18
C CYS A 77 -4.30 -4.40 -18.20
N ASP A 78 -5.24 -5.35 -18.17
CA ASP A 78 -5.18 -6.48 -17.23
C ASP A 78 -3.93 -7.36 -17.46
N ASP A 79 -3.57 -7.65 -18.72
CA ASP A 79 -2.39 -8.46 -19.05
C ASP A 79 -1.09 -7.77 -18.65
N CYS A 80 -0.96 -6.47 -18.94
CA CYS A 80 0.20 -5.68 -18.53
C CYS A 80 0.26 -5.52 -17.00
N SER A 81 -0.89 -5.51 -16.33
CA SER A 81 -0.98 -5.47 -14.86
C SER A 81 -0.46 -6.76 -14.23
N ILE A 82 -0.79 -7.92 -14.81
CA ILE A 82 -0.27 -9.22 -14.36
C ILE A 82 1.26 -9.27 -14.51
N ASN A 83 1.80 -8.86 -15.66
CA ASN A 83 3.24 -8.81 -15.88
C ASN A 83 3.95 -7.85 -14.91
N PHE A 84 3.38 -6.65 -14.72
CA PHE A 84 3.89 -5.68 -13.76
C PHE A 84 3.90 -6.25 -12.33
N LYS A 85 2.79 -6.85 -11.89
CA LYS A 85 2.69 -7.51 -10.58
C LYS A 85 3.74 -8.61 -10.43
N ASN A 86 3.87 -9.50 -11.42
CA ASN A 86 4.81 -10.62 -11.36
C ASN A 86 6.26 -10.15 -11.25
N SER A 87 6.62 -9.05 -11.93
CA SER A 87 7.95 -8.45 -11.82
C SER A 87 8.25 -7.87 -10.43
N ILE A 88 7.23 -7.37 -9.73
CA ILE A 88 7.39 -6.84 -8.35
C ILE A 88 7.43 -7.99 -7.34
N MET A 89 6.58 -9.01 -7.53
CA MET A 89 6.45 -10.13 -6.60
C MET A 89 7.51 -11.22 -6.80
N SER A 90 8.28 -11.21 -7.89
CA SER A 90 9.37 -12.16 -8.10
C SER A 90 10.52 -11.98 -7.10
N GLU A 91 10.82 -10.73 -6.72
CA GLU A 91 11.88 -10.38 -5.77
C GLU A 91 11.42 -9.25 -4.83
N PRO A 92 10.54 -9.54 -3.86
CA PRO A 92 9.99 -8.50 -2.99
C PRO A 92 11.06 -7.95 -2.03
N GLN A 93 11.37 -6.66 -2.17
CA GLN A 93 12.28 -5.92 -1.30
C GLN A 93 11.54 -4.82 -0.52
N ILE A 94 11.99 -4.50 0.69
CA ILE A 94 11.33 -3.53 1.59
C ILE A 94 11.22 -2.14 0.95
N ASP A 95 12.24 -1.72 0.20
CA ASP A 95 12.29 -0.43 -0.50
C ASP A 95 11.40 -0.36 -1.75
N THR A 96 10.95 -1.52 -2.25
CA THR A 96 10.01 -1.61 -3.38
C THR A 96 8.58 -1.26 -2.97
N PHE A 97 8.26 -1.33 -1.66
CA PHE A 97 6.92 -1.05 -1.14
C PHE A 97 6.88 0.29 -0.39
N PRO A 98 5.89 1.16 -0.63
CA PRO A 98 4.74 0.97 -1.53
C PRO A 98 5.12 1.00 -3.02
N VAL A 99 4.44 0.17 -3.81
CA VAL A 99 4.75 -0.05 -5.23
C VAL A 99 4.68 1.26 -6.00
N LYS A 100 5.73 1.55 -6.77
CA LYS A 100 5.86 2.74 -7.60
C LYS A 100 5.54 2.43 -9.06
N CYS A 101 4.90 3.39 -9.73
CA CYS A 101 4.61 3.32 -11.15
C CYS A 101 5.91 3.38 -11.96
N SER A 102 6.07 2.48 -12.93
CA SER A 102 7.24 2.43 -13.81
C SER A 102 7.42 3.67 -14.69
N PHE A 103 6.34 4.42 -14.95
CA PHE A 103 6.37 5.59 -15.84
C PHE A 103 6.68 6.92 -15.13
N CYS A 104 6.21 7.07 -13.88
CA CYS A 104 6.25 8.37 -13.19
C CYS A 104 6.77 8.30 -11.75
N ALA A 105 7.18 7.12 -11.28
CA ALA A 105 7.64 6.87 -9.91
C ALA A 105 6.65 7.24 -8.78
N CYS A 106 5.45 7.75 -9.11
CA CYS A 106 4.37 7.95 -8.14
C CYS A 106 3.84 6.60 -7.62
N HIS A 107 3.24 6.62 -6.44
CA HIS A 107 2.61 5.42 -5.88
C HIS A 107 1.49 4.89 -6.78
N VAL A 108 1.50 3.58 -6.95
CA VAL A 108 0.39 2.83 -7.54
C VAL A 108 -0.79 2.86 -6.56
N ASN A 109 -2.01 2.92 -7.09
CA ASN A 109 -3.20 2.82 -6.25
C ASN A 109 -3.26 1.40 -5.65
N GLY A 110 -3.12 1.30 -4.32
CA GLY A 110 -3.03 0.01 -3.60
C GLY A 110 -4.20 -0.92 -3.91
N ALA A 111 -5.44 -0.42 -3.84
CA ALA A 111 -6.64 -1.20 -4.17
C ALA A 111 -6.65 -1.72 -5.62
N SER A 112 -6.00 -1.04 -6.56
CA SER A 112 -5.85 -1.54 -7.94
C SER A 112 -4.80 -2.63 -8.07
N PHE A 113 -3.71 -2.53 -7.30
CA PHE A 113 -2.64 -3.54 -7.27
C PHE A 113 -3.09 -4.82 -6.56
N GLU A 114 -3.74 -4.68 -5.39
CA GLU A 114 -4.21 -5.79 -4.56
C GLU A 114 -5.20 -6.73 -5.27
N ARG A 115 -5.97 -6.24 -6.25
CA ARG A 115 -6.89 -7.09 -7.05
C ARG A 115 -6.17 -8.17 -7.85
N PHE A 116 -4.89 -7.96 -8.17
CA PHE A 116 -4.11 -8.91 -8.96
C PHE A 116 -3.30 -9.87 -8.09
N LEU A 117 -3.28 -9.69 -6.77
CA LEU A 117 -2.53 -10.54 -5.85
C LEU A 117 -3.35 -11.76 -5.45
N ASP A 118 -2.71 -12.92 -5.42
CA ASP A 118 -3.26 -14.07 -4.71
C ASP A 118 -3.17 -13.90 -3.18
N GLU A 119 -3.73 -14.84 -2.41
CA GLU A 119 -3.74 -14.76 -0.94
C GLU A 119 -2.33 -14.70 -0.33
N THR A 120 -1.39 -15.46 -0.90
CA THR A 120 -0.01 -15.56 -0.41
C THR A 120 0.76 -14.28 -0.72
N GLU A 121 0.61 -13.79 -1.94
CA GLU A 121 1.19 -12.53 -2.42
C GLU A 121 0.63 -11.34 -1.65
N ARG A 122 -0.67 -11.34 -1.36
CA ARG A 122 -1.32 -10.30 -0.56
C ARG A 122 -0.76 -10.24 0.86
N GLY A 123 -0.54 -11.39 1.50
CA GLY A 123 0.12 -11.45 2.81
C GLY A 123 1.53 -10.85 2.77
N THR A 124 2.29 -11.16 1.73
CA THR A 124 3.63 -10.58 1.50
C THR A 124 3.54 -9.08 1.29
N TYR A 125 2.66 -8.61 0.39
CA TYR A 125 2.45 -7.20 0.10
C TYR A 125 2.13 -6.38 1.37
N LEU A 126 1.16 -6.83 2.16
CA LEU A 126 0.74 -6.15 3.39
C LEU A 126 1.86 -6.12 4.43
N THR A 127 2.61 -7.22 4.55
CA THR A 127 3.76 -7.31 5.46
C THR A 127 4.82 -6.27 5.08
N TYR A 128 5.20 -6.19 3.81
CA TYR A 128 6.23 -5.25 3.35
C TYR A 128 5.77 -3.79 3.39
N CYS A 129 4.50 -3.50 3.04
CA CYS A 129 3.92 -2.18 3.22
C CYS A 129 3.89 -1.75 4.69
N THR A 130 3.64 -2.68 5.61
CA THR A 130 3.72 -2.39 7.05
C THR A 130 5.16 -2.06 7.42
N MET A 131 6.13 -2.91 7.05
CA MET A 131 7.56 -2.68 7.33
C MET A 131 8.07 -1.33 6.85
N SER A 132 7.67 -0.89 5.66
CA SER A 132 8.14 0.39 5.11
C SER A 132 7.47 1.62 5.73
N SER A 133 6.40 1.44 6.50
CA SER A 133 5.70 2.50 7.22
C SER A 133 6.00 2.55 8.72
N LEU A 134 6.79 1.60 9.25
CA LEU A 134 7.15 1.59 10.66
C LEU A 134 8.10 2.76 11.00
N PRO A 135 7.90 3.42 12.14
CA PRO A 135 8.85 4.40 12.65
C PRO A 135 10.14 3.71 13.13
N ASP A 136 11.22 4.48 13.25
CA ASP A 136 12.56 3.97 13.60
C ASP A 136 12.63 3.33 15.00
N ASP A 137 11.68 3.65 15.89
CA ASP A 137 11.58 3.10 17.24
C ASP A 137 10.66 1.87 17.32
N GLU A 138 10.12 1.40 16.20
CA GLU A 138 9.32 0.18 16.14
C GLU A 138 10.03 -0.93 15.36
N ILE A 139 9.79 -2.17 15.79
CA ILE A 139 10.22 -3.37 15.06
C ILE A 139 9.02 -4.25 14.74
N MET A 140 9.07 -4.88 13.57
CA MET A 140 8.14 -5.94 13.21
C MET A 140 8.74 -7.29 13.60
N LEU A 141 7.97 -8.07 14.34
CA LEU A 141 8.30 -9.47 14.64
C LEU A 141 7.39 -10.36 13.82
N THR A 142 7.98 -11.21 12.98
CA THR A 142 7.25 -12.19 12.17
C THR A 142 7.35 -13.58 12.81
N CYS A 143 6.24 -14.32 12.80
CA CYS A 143 6.28 -15.72 13.19
C CYS A 143 6.96 -16.56 12.09
N PRO A 144 7.88 -17.48 12.44
CA PRO A 144 8.51 -18.34 11.42
C PRO A 144 7.61 -19.44 10.87
N PHE A 145 6.42 -19.65 11.47
CA PHE A 145 5.51 -20.76 11.13
C PHE A 145 4.19 -20.31 10.49
N CYS A 146 3.80 -19.04 10.64
CA CYS A 146 2.53 -18.51 10.16
C CYS A 146 2.72 -17.06 9.66
N PRO A 147 1.86 -16.53 8.77
CA PRO A 147 1.97 -15.17 8.24
C PRO A 147 1.60 -14.07 9.26
N PHE A 148 1.49 -14.43 10.54
CA PHE A 148 1.21 -13.48 11.60
C PHE A 148 2.46 -12.66 11.92
N PHE A 149 2.27 -11.36 12.10
CA PHE A 149 3.29 -10.45 12.59
C PHE A 149 2.71 -9.50 13.63
N GLU A 150 3.57 -8.98 14.49
CA GLU A 150 3.24 -7.94 15.46
C GLU A 150 4.28 -6.82 15.42
N THR A 151 3.88 -5.60 15.75
CA THR A 151 4.77 -4.44 15.86
C THR A 151 5.04 -4.15 17.34
N ARG A 152 6.28 -3.80 17.69
CA ARG A 152 6.69 -3.49 19.07
C ARG A 152 7.55 -2.23 19.13
N VAL A 153 7.30 -1.39 20.12
CA VAL A 153 8.10 -0.20 20.43
C VAL A 153 9.38 -0.59 21.21
N LEU A 154 10.54 -0.12 20.76
CA LEU A 154 11.85 -0.40 21.34
C LEU A 154 12.13 0.38 22.65
N ALA A 155 11.49 1.54 22.84
CA ALA A 155 11.84 2.49 23.90
C ALA A 155 11.37 2.13 25.33
N GLY A 156 10.62 1.03 25.50
CA GLY A 156 9.99 0.66 26.77
C GLY A 156 10.84 -0.18 27.72
N GLY A 157 12.15 0.08 27.90
CA GLY A 157 12.97 -0.49 28.98
C GLY A 157 13.12 -2.03 29.03
N GLY A 158 12.55 -2.78 28.09
CA GLY A 158 12.73 -4.21 27.94
C GLY A 158 14.01 -4.47 27.15
N SER A 159 15.01 -5.09 27.78
CA SER A 159 16.24 -5.49 27.11
C SER A 159 15.93 -6.18 25.78
N ALA A 160 16.60 -5.75 24.69
CA ALA A 160 16.53 -6.40 23.39
C ALA A 160 16.86 -7.92 23.43
N THR A 161 17.45 -8.39 24.54
CA THR A 161 17.77 -9.81 24.80
C THR A 161 16.67 -10.58 25.54
N ALA A 162 15.62 -9.93 26.06
CA ALA A 162 14.56 -10.56 26.86
C ALA A 162 13.20 -10.63 26.13
N ALA A 163 13.10 -10.10 24.91
CA ALA A 163 11.88 -10.22 24.10
C ALA A 163 11.76 -11.64 23.53
N GLN A 164 11.40 -12.62 24.37
CA GLN A 164 10.76 -13.83 23.87
C GLN A 164 9.47 -13.36 23.18
N ALA A 165 9.48 -13.41 21.84
CA ALA A 165 8.30 -13.12 21.04
C ALA A 165 7.23 -14.16 21.42
N THR A 166 6.32 -13.77 22.30
CA THR A 166 5.19 -14.61 22.67
C THR A 166 4.10 -14.30 21.65
N PHE A 167 4.08 -15.06 20.56
CA PHE A 167 3.03 -14.96 19.55
C PHE A 167 1.75 -15.60 20.09
N ILE A 168 1.05 -14.90 21.00
CA ILE A 168 -0.14 -15.40 21.70
C ILE A 168 -1.26 -15.79 20.71
N PHE A 169 -1.25 -15.22 19.50
CA PHE A 169 -2.29 -15.40 18.49
C PHE A 169 -1.86 -16.19 17.24
N CYS A 170 -0.67 -16.80 17.20
CA CYS A 170 -0.37 -17.69 16.06
C CYS A 170 -1.27 -18.93 16.18
N LYS A 171 -2.07 -19.19 15.14
CA LYS A 171 -2.85 -20.43 15.04
C LYS A 171 -1.88 -21.59 14.90
N ASN A 172 -1.93 -22.53 15.85
CA ASN A 172 -1.35 -23.87 15.70
C ASN A 172 -2.06 -24.65 14.60
#